data_AF-Q09BK2-F1
#
_entry.id   AF-Q09BK2-F1
#
_cell.length_a   1.000
_cell.length_b   1.000
_cell.length_c   1.000
_cell.angle_alpha   90.00
_cell.angle_beta   90.00
_cell.angle_gamma   90.00
#
_symmetry.space_group_name_H-M   'P 1'
#
loop_
_entity.id
_entity.type
_entity.pdbx_description
1 polymer ?
#
loop_
_entity_poly.entity_id
_entity_poly.type
_entity_poly.pdbx_seq_one_letter_code
_entity_poly.pdbx_strand_id
1 'polypeptide(L)'
;MPPGPCPHLRGRGPSHFKRPFCLADTALAQRGRLARLTPSRTHQQGAKTHLSPFHWISWIGTTEDVGGTPPRCVSLERKSAMSKSLGSRLRGLWGAWVGVCLLGACGTPQDALDEASALSAPEAAPGEIAVHLSSGTSPFGVEDEVTLTLSLTNVSAHPVRLLSWHTPAQGLTEDLLAITFHGIPVAYTGPHYKRAAPQPGDFLTLAPGESLTRTVALSGIYDLSRGGNYSLRYTGPKDTTSPEGPAAFQSNKLILWIDGRPDPQDAALEQAITPLGLSYRQCSSSQQSNIAQAVNSAKTLAGKAVTYLSDTQPSNTPRYKTWFGSYTSTGWSTMKAHFSTLKAAFNTKPVVIDCSCTSNAYAYVYANRPYTIYVCNAFWGAPLTGTDSKAGTLIHEMSHFTVVAGTDDHAYGQSAAKSLAMSQPTQARDNADNHEYFAENTPALR
;
A
#
# COMPACT_ATOMS: atom_id res chain seq x y z
N MET A 1 -63.24 -37.88 34.46
CA MET A 1 -62.52 -39.16 34.30
C MET A 1 -61.22 -38.89 33.54
N PRO A 2 -60.04 -39.20 34.10
CA PRO A 2 -58.76 -39.38 33.36
C PRO A 2 -58.53 -40.90 33.08
N PRO A 3 -57.36 -41.40 32.58
CA PRO A 3 -56.12 -40.78 32.02
C PRO A 3 -55.65 -41.39 30.65
N GLY A 4 -54.47 -40.95 30.14
CA GLY A 4 -53.76 -41.32 28.87
C GLY A 4 -53.16 -42.75 28.79
N PRO A 5 -51.95 -43.05 28.21
CA PRO A 5 -50.85 -42.22 27.65
C PRO A 5 -50.08 -42.78 26.38
N CYS A 6 -49.00 -42.11 25.94
CA CYS A 6 -47.87 -42.66 25.13
C CYS A 6 -46.85 -43.43 26.01
N PRO A 7 -45.92 -44.27 25.46
CA PRO A 7 -44.52 -43.85 25.29
C PRO A 7 -43.64 -44.56 24.20
N HIS A 8 -42.42 -44.02 24.03
CA HIS A 8 -41.25 -44.37 23.19
C HIS A 8 -40.56 -45.74 23.44
N LEU A 9 -39.76 -46.26 22.45
CA LEU A 9 -38.30 -46.57 22.57
C LEU A 9 -37.64 -47.21 21.30
N ARG A 10 -36.54 -46.56 20.85
CA ARG A 10 -35.23 -47.01 20.25
C ARG A 10 -35.08 -48.29 19.36
N GLY A 11 -34.60 -48.07 18.13
CA GLY A 11 -33.21 -48.36 17.69
C GLY A 11 -32.86 -49.63 16.88
N ARG A 12 -32.34 -49.45 15.64
CA ARG A 12 -31.10 -50.05 15.04
C ARG A 12 -31.15 -50.06 13.48
N GLY A 13 -30.10 -49.55 12.83
CA GLY A 13 -29.73 -49.87 11.42
C GLY A 13 -28.95 -51.21 11.32
N PRO A 14 -28.16 -51.50 10.25
CA PRO A 14 -27.72 -50.60 9.17
C PRO A 14 -27.63 -51.19 7.72
N SER A 15 -27.42 -50.28 6.76
CA SER A 15 -26.55 -50.29 5.56
C SER A 15 -26.35 -51.54 4.67
N HIS A 16 -26.62 -51.42 3.36
CA HIS A 16 -25.62 -51.30 2.27
C HIS A 16 -26.23 -51.60 0.90
N PHE A 17 -26.06 -50.72 -0.10
CA PHE A 17 -26.01 -51.09 -1.51
C PHE A 17 -25.07 -50.16 -2.28
N LYS A 18 -23.99 -50.73 -2.83
CA LYS A 18 -23.04 -50.11 -3.77
C LYS A 18 -23.46 -50.46 -5.21
N ARG A 19 -23.23 -49.56 -6.16
CA ARG A 19 -23.21 -49.84 -7.61
C ARG A 19 -21.80 -49.58 -8.18
N PRO A 20 -21.38 -50.28 -9.27
CA PRO A 20 -19.99 -50.34 -9.71
C PRO A 20 -19.67 -49.36 -10.85
N PHE A 21 -18.39 -49.01 -10.99
CA PHE A 21 -17.82 -48.39 -12.18
C PHE A 21 -16.60 -49.21 -12.64
N CYS A 22 -16.54 -49.49 -13.94
CA CYS A 22 -15.50 -50.26 -14.62
C CYS A 22 -14.23 -49.42 -14.83
N LEU A 23 -13.06 -50.06 -14.65
CA LEU A 23 -11.74 -49.59 -15.09
C LEU A 23 -11.27 -50.52 -16.21
N ALA A 24 -10.78 -49.92 -17.30
CA ALA A 24 -10.14 -50.64 -18.40
C ALA A 24 -8.62 -50.55 -18.28
N ASP A 25 -7.99 -51.71 -18.41
CA ASP A 25 -6.55 -51.94 -18.48
C ASP A 25 -5.92 -51.32 -19.74
N THR A 26 -4.68 -50.84 -19.61
CA THR A 26 -3.66 -51.02 -20.65
C THR A 26 -2.28 -51.04 -19.99
N ALA A 27 -1.63 -52.21 -20.08
CA ALA A 27 -0.23 -52.42 -19.72
C ALA A 27 0.63 -52.31 -20.99
N LEU A 28 1.78 -51.62 -20.89
CA LEU A 28 2.93 -51.93 -21.73
C LEU A 28 4.22 -51.76 -20.91
N ALA A 29 4.94 -52.87 -20.81
CA ALA A 29 6.23 -52.98 -20.16
C ALA A 29 7.36 -52.60 -21.13
N GLN A 30 8.42 -51.95 -20.65
CA GLN A 30 9.78 -52.21 -21.13
C GLN A 30 10.82 -51.91 -20.04
N ARG A 31 11.73 -52.86 -19.89
CA ARG A 31 12.81 -52.97 -18.89
C ARG A 31 14.01 -52.10 -19.27
N GLY A 32 14.76 -51.60 -18.28
CA GLY A 32 16.06 -50.97 -18.54
C GLY A 32 16.88 -50.54 -17.32
N ARG A 33 17.45 -51.52 -16.61
CA ARG A 33 18.66 -51.51 -15.74
C ARG A 33 19.03 -50.29 -14.89
N LEU A 34 19.01 -50.54 -13.58
CA LEU A 34 19.89 -49.95 -12.55
C LEU A 34 21.36 -50.29 -12.81
N ALA A 35 22.25 -49.30 -12.68
CA ALA A 35 23.65 -49.51 -12.33
C ALA A 35 24.06 -48.44 -11.30
N ARG A 36 24.26 -48.91 -10.07
CA ARG A 36 24.84 -48.20 -8.93
C ARG A 36 26.34 -48.47 -8.99
N LEU A 37 27.19 -47.43 -9.01
CA LEU A 37 28.64 -47.58 -8.78
C LEU A 37 29.06 -46.57 -7.70
N THR A 38 29.59 -47.13 -6.62
CA THR A 38 30.31 -46.46 -5.53
C THR A 38 31.79 -46.23 -5.90
N PRO A 39 32.54 -45.43 -5.13
CA PRO A 39 33.68 -44.65 -5.62
C PRO A 39 35.05 -45.32 -5.38
N SER A 40 36.05 -44.92 -6.17
CA SER A 40 37.47 -45.20 -5.89
C SER A 40 38.30 -43.93 -5.85
N ARG A 41 39.00 -43.74 -4.72
CA ARG A 41 40.11 -42.82 -4.48
C ARG A 41 41.43 -43.47 -4.92
N THR A 42 42.30 -42.71 -5.57
CA THR A 42 43.80 -42.77 -5.53
C THR A 42 44.31 -41.54 -6.30
N HIS A 43 44.87 -40.50 -5.66
CA HIS A 43 46.27 -40.23 -5.23
C HIS A 43 47.26 -39.76 -6.33
N GLN A 44 47.99 -38.68 -5.97
CA GLN A 44 49.27 -38.14 -6.49
C GLN A 44 49.26 -37.31 -7.79
N GLN A 45 49.51 -35.99 -7.73
CA GLN A 45 50.80 -35.24 -7.62
C GLN A 45 51.47 -34.98 -8.98
N GLY A 46 51.81 -33.71 -9.26
CA GLY A 46 53.02 -33.38 -10.03
C GLY A 46 52.92 -32.35 -11.17
N ALA A 47 53.46 -31.16 -10.89
CA ALA A 47 54.35 -30.34 -11.74
C ALA A 47 53.82 -29.50 -12.93
N LYS A 48 53.92 -28.18 -12.69
CA LYS A 48 54.43 -27.04 -13.51
C LYS A 48 55.05 -27.35 -14.90
N THR A 49 54.73 -26.52 -15.90
CA THR A 49 55.60 -25.56 -16.65
C THR A 49 54.80 -24.90 -17.80
N HIS A 50 54.62 -23.57 -17.81
CA HIS A 50 55.28 -22.56 -18.66
C HIS A 50 55.05 -22.68 -20.18
N LEU A 51 54.42 -21.64 -20.78
CA LEU A 51 54.89 -20.82 -21.93
C LEU A 51 53.72 -20.12 -22.66
N SER A 52 53.72 -18.78 -22.63
CA SER A 52 53.24 -17.91 -23.72
C SER A 52 54.47 -17.48 -24.55
N PRO A 53 54.41 -16.56 -25.54
CA PRO A 53 53.29 -15.98 -26.31
C PRO A 53 53.58 -15.97 -27.84
N PHE A 54 52.65 -15.52 -28.70
CA PHE A 54 53.02 -14.91 -29.99
C PHE A 54 52.04 -13.80 -30.41
N HIS A 55 52.63 -12.64 -30.66
CA HIS A 55 52.13 -11.42 -31.30
C HIS A 55 52.39 -11.47 -32.81
N TRP A 56 51.54 -10.85 -33.62
CA TRP A 56 51.80 -10.11 -34.88
C TRP A 56 50.59 -9.14 -35.05
N ILE A 57 50.63 -7.78 -35.05
CA ILE A 57 51.43 -6.75 -35.77
C ILE A 57 51.23 -6.93 -37.29
N SER A 58 50.66 -6.03 -38.12
CA SER A 58 50.87 -4.56 -38.23
C SER A 58 50.08 -3.90 -39.41
N TRP A 59 49.62 -2.63 -39.22
CA TRP A 59 49.65 -1.44 -40.14
C TRP A 59 48.86 -1.45 -41.49
N ILE A 60 48.49 -0.37 -42.21
CA ILE A 60 48.73 1.09 -42.32
C ILE A 60 47.51 1.73 -43.01
N GLY A 61 47.21 3.02 -42.78
CA GLY A 61 46.54 3.83 -43.82
C GLY A 61 45.88 5.14 -43.37
N THR A 62 46.66 6.20 -43.28
CA THR A 62 46.30 7.62 -43.06
C THR A 62 45.67 8.30 -44.28
N THR A 63 44.80 9.32 -44.07
CA THR A 63 44.83 10.63 -44.76
C THR A 63 43.95 11.68 -44.06
N GLU A 64 44.46 12.92 -44.06
CA GLU A 64 43.89 14.19 -43.59
C GLU A 64 42.70 14.69 -44.46
N ASP A 65 41.79 15.53 -43.95
CA ASP A 65 41.74 16.99 -44.24
C ASP A 65 40.43 17.74 -43.84
N VAL A 66 40.63 19.01 -43.44
CA VAL A 66 39.81 20.26 -43.44
C VAL A 66 38.31 20.33 -43.06
N GLY A 67 38.05 21.01 -41.93
CA GLY A 67 37.28 22.27 -41.76
C GLY A 67 35.88 22.50 -42.37
N GLY A 68 34.90 22.82 -41.50
CA GLY A 68 33.66 23.53 -41.87
C GLY A 68 32.65 23.73 -40.72
N THR A 69 32.52 24.95 -40.21
CA THR A 69 31.43 25.46 -39.33
C THR A 69 30.18 25.82 -40.16
N PRO A 70 28.93 25.78 -39.63
CA PRO A 70 28.32 26.88 -38.83
C PRO A 70 27.22 26.36 -37.83
N PRO A 71 26.32 27.16 -37.17
CA PRO A 71 26.06 28.60 -37.23
C PRO A 71 25.94 29.37 -35.88
N ARG A 72 25.99 30.71 -35.99
CA ARG A 72 25.44 31.68 -35.04
C ARG A 72 24.05 32.13 -35.52
N CYS A 73 23.11 32.28 -34.61
CA CYS A 73 22.17 33.41 -34.61
C CYS A 73 21.89 33.83 -33.16
N VAL A 74 21.79 35.14 -32.97
CA VAL A 74 21.83 35.89 -31.71
C VAL A 74 20.49 36.58 -31.51
N SER A 75 20.00 36.63 -30.28
CA SER A 75 19.26 37.77 -29.71
C SER A 75 19.17 37.50 -28.19
N LEU A 76 20.04 38.14 -27.40
CA LEU A 76 19.88 39.46 -26.77
C LEU A 76 18.78 39.46 -25.70
N GLU A 77 19.19 39.39 -24.43
CA GLU A 77 18.98 40.51 -23.52
C GLU A 77 19.98 40.47 -22.35
N ARG A 78 20.53 41.65 -22.04
CA ARG A 78 21.56 41.92 -21.04
C ARG A 78 20.91 42.33 -19.72
N LYS A 79 21.56 41.93 -18.62
CA LYS A 79 22.05 42.72 -17.45
C LYS A 79 21.19 43.94 -17.05
N SER A 80 20.90 44.24 -15.79
CA SER A 80 21.65 44.01 -14.55
C SER A 80 20.83 44.62 -13.40
N ALA A 81 20.82 43.94 -12.26
CA ALA A 81 21.30 44.43 -10.97
C ALA A 81 20.58 45.60 -10.24
N MET A 82 20.28 45.25 -8.98
CA MET A 82 20.54 46.02 -7.75
C MET A 82 19.63 47.19 -7.34
N SER A 83 19.08 47.01 -6.12
CA SER A 83 19.37 47.82 -4.93
C SER A 83 18.23 48.67 -4.33
N LYS A 84 17.90 48.28 -3.09
CA LYS A 84 17.65 49.09 -1.87
C LYS A 84 16.53 50.15 -1.86
N SER A 85 15.52 49.80 -1.05
CA SER A 85 15.08 50.45 0.20
C SER A 85 14.56 51.90 0.23
N LEU A 86 13.66 52.06 1.21
CA LEU A 86 13.24 53.25 1.95
C LEU A 86 12.11 54.08 1.34
N GLY A 87 11.02 54.15 2.12
CA GLY A 87 9.91 55.07 1.93
C GLY A 87 9.02 55.06 3.17
N SER A 88 9.56 55.51 4.30
CA SER A 88 8.77 55.90 5.45
C SER A 88 8.03 57.22 5.16
N ARG A 89 6.80 57.34 5.66
CA ARG A 89 6.20 58.56 6.27
C ARG A 89 4.68 58.45 6.23
N LEU A 90 4.05 58.47 7.41
CA LEU A 90 2.97 59.41 7.65
C LEU A 90 2.85 59.71 9.15
N ARG A 91 2.77 61.01 9.42
CA ARG A 91 2.79 61.69 10.71
C ARG A 91 1.37 61.77 11.27
N GLY A 92 1.28 61.87 12.59
CA GLY A 92 0.65 63.04 13.22
C GLY A 92 -0.79 62.91 13.72
N LEU A 93 -0.89 62.56 15.00
CA LEU A 93 -1.87 62.92 16.05
C LEU A 93 -2.81 64.11 15.80
N TRP A 94 -4.08 64.00 16.26
CA TRP A 94 -4.71 64.70 17.41
C TRP A 94 -6.25 64.75 17.25
N GLY A 95 -6.99 64.55 18.34
CA GLY A 95 -8.36 65.05 18.48
C GLY A 95 -9.37 64.07 19.10
N ALA A 96 -9.55 64.13 20.42
CA ALA A 96 -10.66 63.52 21.14
C ALA A 96 -11.90 64.43 21.08
N TRP A 97 -13.09 63.85 20.89
CA TRP A 97 -14.37 64.38 21.40
C TRP A 97 -15.33 63.22 21.69
N VAL A 98 -15.97 63.31 22.86
CA VAL A 98 -16.99 62.39 23.38
C VAL A 98 -18.36 62.77 22.79
N GLY A 99 -19.17 61.76 22.44
CA GLY A 99 -20.57 61.94 22.07
C GLY A 99 -21.34 60.62 22.18
N VAL A 100 -22.10 60.47 23.26
CA VAL A 100 -23.07 59.38 23.50
C VAL A 100 -24.30 59.62 22.64
N CYS A 101 -24.72 58.64 21.83
CA CYS A 101 -26.09 58.50 21.33
C CYS A 101 -26.43 57.02 21.11
N LEU A 102 -27.41 56.54 21.88
CA LEU A 102 -28.11 55.27 21.72
C LEU A 102 -29.03 55.32 20.49
N LEU A 103 -28.84 54.44 19.50
CA LEU A 103 -29.93 53.95 18.65
C LEU A 103 -29.60 52.53 18.16
N GLY A 104 -30.55 51.62 18.35
CA GLY A 104 -30.46 50.23 17.93
C GLY A 104 -30.41 50.07 16.41
N ALA A 105 -29.61 49.12 15.96
CA ALA A 105 -29.63 48.59 14.61
C ALA A 105 -29.60 47.06 14.69
N CYS A 106 -30.55 46.42 14.02
CA CYS A 106 -30.69 44.98 13.91
C CYS A 106 -29.37 44.34 13.46
N GLY A 107 -28.83 43.45 14.29
CA GLY A 107 -27.72 42.58 13.90
C GLY A 107 -28.21 41.59 12.84
N THR A 108 -27.66 41.70 11.64
CA THR A 108 -27.65 40.62 10.65
C THR A 108 -26.81 39.46 11.22
N PRO A 109 -27.27 38.20 11.17
CA PRO A 109 -26.47 37.07 11.63
C PRO A 109 -25.19 36.96 10.82
N GLN A 110 -24.14 36.61 11.54
CA GLN A 110 -22.76 36.59 11.13
C GLN A 110 -22.43 35.26 10.43
N ASP A 111 -22.52 35.21 9.10
CA ASP A 111 -22.07 34.04 8.29
C ASP A 111 -20.52 33.90 8.24
N ALA A 112 -19.81 34.43 9.22
CA ALA A 112 -18.34 34.48 9.24
C ALA A 112 -17.70 33.73 10.43
N LEU A 113 -18.49 33.00 11.23
CA LEU A 113 -17.97 32.24 12.38
C LEU A 113 -17.85 30.72 12.16
N ASP A 114 -18.39 30.18 11.07
CA ASP A 114 -18.42 28.72 10.87
C ASP A 114 -17.16 28.16 10.18
N GLU A 115 -16.53 28.90 9.27
CA GLU A 115 -15.32 28.45 8.55
C GLU A 115 -14.09 28.34 9.47
N ALA A 116 -13.94 29.25 10.44
CA ALA A 116 -12.80 29.24 11.36
C ALA A 116 -12.91 28.13 12.42
N SER A 117 -14.12 27.69 12.74
CA SER A 117 -14.38 26.64 13.73
C SER A 117 -14.03 25.24 13.18
N ALA A 118 -14.32 24.99 11.89
CA ALA A 118 -14.15 23.68 11.25
C ALA A 118 -12.68 23.20 11.18
N LEU A 119 -11.71 24.10 11.04
CA LEU A 119 -10.27 23.78 11.02
C LEU A 119 -9.68 23.51 12.41
N SER A 120 -10.39 23.87 13.48
CA SER A 120 -9.94 23.77 14.87
C SER A 120 -10.52 22.59 15.64
N ALA A 121 -11.46 21.86 15.05
CA ALA A 121 -12.12 20.71 15.66
C ALA A 121 -11.10 19.62 16.07
N PRO A 122 -11.25 18.97 17.23
CA PRO A 122 -10.42 17.81 17.58
C PRO A 122 -10.68 16.66 16.61
N GLU A 123 -9.71 15.74 16.49
CA GLU A 123 -9.96 14.45 15.84
C GLU A 123 -10.96 13.65 16.69
N ALA A 124 -11.83 12.90 16.04
CA ALA A 124 -12.90 12.19 16.72
C ALA A 124 -12.36 11.12 17.68
N ALA A 125 -12.82 11.16 18.92
CA ALA A 125 -12.47 10.20 19.95
C ALA A 125 -13.39 8.96 19.95
N PRO A 126 -13.00 7.88 20.67
CA PRO A 126 -13.81 6.67 20.77
C PRO A 126 -15.21 6.91 21.30
N GLY A 127 -16.22 6.48 20.53
CA GLY A 127 -17.63 6.65 20.88
C GLY A 127 -18.24 8.00 20.47
N GLU A 128 -17.48 8.92 19.89
CA GLU A 128 -18.02 10.20 19.39
C GLU A 128 -18.67 10.07 18.01
N ILE A 129 -18.37 8.98 17.29
CA ILE A 129 -19.02 8.65 16.03
C ILE A 129 -19.82 7.36 16.17
N ALA A 130 -21.13 7.44 15.94
CA ALA A 130 -21.96 6.27 15.74
C ALA A 130 -21.82 5.79 14.29
N VAL A 131 -21.48 4.51 14.11
CA VAL A 131 -21.35 3.90 12.78
C VAL A 131 -22.48 2.91 12.55
N HIS A 132 -23.16 3.05 11.42
CA HIS A 132 -24.23 2.15 11.01
C HIS A 132 -23.94 1.58 9.63
N LEU A 133 -24.05 0.25 9.52
CA LEU A 133 -23.91 -0.52 8.30
C LEU A 133 -25.26 -1.12 7.93
N SER A 134 -25.73 -0.85 6.72
CA SER A 134 -26.89 -1.51 6.13
C SER A 134 -26.59 -1.98 4.71
N SER A 135 -27.47 -2.80 4.16
CA SER A 135 -27.53 -3.10 2.73
C SER A 135 -28.93 -2.80 2.22
N GLY A 136 -29.08 -2.74 0.90
CA GLY A 136 -30.39 -2.92 0.27
C GLY A 136 -30.88 -4.37 0.41
N THR A 137 -31.53 -4.89 -0.63
CA THR A 137 -32.07 -6.25 -0.67
C THR A 137 -30.97 -7.31 -0.72
N SER A 138 -30.92 -8.17 0.31
CA SER A 138 -30.21 -9.47 0.35
C SER A 138 -31.25 -10.59 0.22
N PRO A 139 -30.96 -11.72 -0.45
CA PRO A 139 -29.66 -12.21 -0.93
C PRO A 139 -29.13 -11.49 -2.18
N PHE A 140 -27.79 -11.47 -2.33
CA PHE A 140 -27.12 -11.05 -3.56
C PHE A 140 -26.80 -12.26 -4.43
N GLY A 141 -27.39 -12.32 -5.62
CA GLY A 141 -27.08 -13.28 -6.66
C GLY A 141 -25.69 -13.06 -7.28
N VAL A 142 -25.27 -13.99 -8.14
CA VAL A 142 -23.93 -14.01 -8.77
C VAL A 142 -23.63 -12.74 -9.56
N GLU A 143 -24.64 -12.18 -10.25
CA GLU A 143 -24.53 -10.98 -11.09
C GLU A 143 -24.78 -9.68 -10.31
N ASP A 144 -25.28 -9.76 -9.07
CA ASP A 144 -25.65 -8.57 -8.29
C ASP A 144 -24.40 -7.91 -7.71
N GLU A 145 -24.23 -6.60 -7.87
CA GLU A 145 -23.15 -5.87 -7.19
C GLU A 145 -23.40 -5.86 -5.66
N VAL A 146 -22.47 -6.42 -4.88
CA VAL A 146 -22.58 -6.40 -3.42
C VAL A 146 -22.24 -5.02 -2.92
N THR A 147 -23.26 -4.25 -2.55
CA THR A 147 -23.14 -2.88 -2.04
C THR A 147 -23.62 -2.77 -0.60
N LEU A 148 -22.96 -1.89 0.17
CA LEU A 148 -23.31 -1.53 1.53
C LEU A 148 -23.58 -0.03 1.61
N THR A 149 -24.51 0.37 2.46
CA THR A 149 -24.63 1.77 2.91
C THR A 149 -23.94 1.89 4.27
N LEU A 150 -22.90 2.73 4.31
CA LEU A 150 -22.15 3.05 5.52
C LEU A 150 -22.48 4.49 5.93
N SER A 151 -22.90 4.67 7.18
CA SER A 151 -23.22 5.96 7.79
C SER A 151 -22.37 6.20 9.02
N LEU A 152 -21.69 7.34 9.06
CA LEU A 152 -20.91 7.83 10.21
C LEU A 152 -21.60 9.09 10.72
N THR A 153 -22.11 9.06 11.95
CA THR A 153 -22.82 10.18 12.58
C THR A 153 -22.04 10.71 13.77
N ASN A 154 -21.76 12.00 13.82
CA ASN A 154 -21.21 12.64 15.02
C ASN A 154 -22.29 12.72 16.10
N VAL A 155 -22.14 11.95 17.17
CA VAL A 155 -23.06 11.91 18.32
C VAL A 155 -22.55 12.73 19.51
N SER A 156 -21.39 13.37 19.38
CA SER A 156 -20.87 14.30 20.38
C SER A 156 -21.57 15.67 20.31
N ALA A 157 -21.34 16.48 21.33
CA ALA A 157 -21.88 17.85 21.41
C ALA A 157 -21.00 18.90 20.72
N HIS A 158 -19.91 18.51 20.06
CA HIS A 158 -18.97 19.42 19.41
C HIS A 158 -18.55 18.90 18.02
N PRO A 159 -18.04 19.76 17.13
CA PRO A 159 -17.53 19.29 15.84
C PRO A 159 -16.32 18.37 16.01
N VAL A 160 -16.22 17.34 15.19
CA VAL A 160 -15.10 16.39 15.20
C VAL A 160 -14.53 16.20 13.80
N ARG A 161 -13.24 15.88 13.70
CA ARG A 161 -12.57 15.58 12.43
C ARG A 161 -12.34 14.09 12.26
N LEU A 162 -12.47 13.64 11.03
CA LEU A 162 -12.19 12.27 10.62
C LEU A 162 -11.24 12.29 9.43
N LEU A 163 -10.23 11.42 9.44
CA LEU A 163 -9.37 11.25 8.29
C LEU A 163 -10.17 10.65 7.14
N SER A 164 -10.25 11.34 6.01
CA SER A 164 -11.16 10.96 4.91
C SER A 164 -10.88 9.56 4.36
N TRP A 165 -9.62 9.10 4.41
CA TRP A 165 -9.17 7.78 3.97
C TRP A 165 -9.77 6.64 4.80
N HIS A 166 -10.13 6.94 6.06
CA HIS A 166 -10.77 6.03 7.00
C HIS A 166 -12.28 6.23 7.02
N THR A 167 -12.88 6.74 5.95
CA THR A 167 -14.33 6.96 5.86
C THR A 167 -14.78 6.59 4.46
N PRO A 168 -16.10 6.40 4.22
CA PRO A 168 -16.56 6.11 2.88
C PRO A 168 -16.61 7.36 1.97
N ALA A 169 -16.06 8.51 2.39
CA ALA A 169 -16.13 9.77 1.65
C ALA A 169 -15.65 9.64 0.20
N GLN A 170 -14.67 8.78 -0.03
CA GLN A 170 -14.04 8.50 -1.34
C GLN A 170 -14.25 7.04 -1.79
N GLY A 171 -15.26 6.35 -1.23
CA GLY A 171 -15.36 4.89 -1.30
C GLY A 171 -14.49 4.21 -0.24
N LEU A 172 -14.29 2.90 -0.37
CA LEU A 172 -13.38 2.14 0.49
C LEU A 172 -12.00 2.09 -0.16
N THR A 173 -11.11 2.98 0.28
CA THR A 173 -9.74 3.06 -0.24
C THR A 173 -8.73 2.32 0.63
N GLU A 174 -9.17 1.67 1.71
CA GLU A 174 -8.37 0.91 2.68
C GLU A 174 -9.19 -0.31 3.19
N ASP A 175 -8.55 -1.20 3.95
CA ASP A 175 -9.20 -2.35 4.61
C ASP A 175 -9.90 -1.92 5.91
N LEU A 176 -11.11 -1.35 5.75
CA LEU A 176 -11.90 -0.78 6.86
C LEU A 176 -12.96 -1.72 7.45
N LEU A 177 -13.12 -2.93 6.89
CA LEU A 177 -14.18 -3.87 7.28
C LEU A 177 -13.59 -5.18 7.83
N ALA A 178 -14.12 -5.62 8.97
CA ALA A 178 -13.98 -6.99 9.41
C ALA A 178 -15.05 -7.86 8.74
N ILE A 179 -14.66 -8.61 7.71
CA ILE A 179 -15.53 -9.55 7.01
C ILE A 179 -15.14 -10.98 7.39
N THR A 180 -16.12 -11.82 7.71
CA THR A 180 -15.92 -13.25 7.98
C THR A 180 -16.91 -14.12 7.23
N PHE A 181 -16.44 -15.27 6.76
CA PHE A 181 -17.24 -16.34 6.17
C PHE A 181 -17.13 -17.59 7.04
N HIS A 182 -18.24 -18.02 7.65
CA HIS A 182 -18.23 -19.05 8.70
C HIS A 182 -17.21 -18.82 9.82
N GLY A 183 -17.00 -17.55 10.20
CA GLY A 183 -16.05 -17.16 11.25
C GLY A 183 -14.59 -17.09 10.80
N ILE A 184 -14.27 -17.46 9.56
CA ILE A 184 -12.94 -17.31 8.99
C ILE A 184 -12.84 -15.91 8.37
N PRO A 185 -11.82 -15.09 8.68
CA PRO A 185 -11.59 -13.81 8.05
C PRO A 185 -11.51 -13.91 6.53
N VAL A 186 -12.16 -12.97 5.85
CA VAL A 186 -12.10 -12.83 4.39
C VAL A 186 -11.00 -11.84 4.06
N ALA A 187 -10.18 -12.17 3.06
CA ALA A 187 -9.07 -11.34 2.64
C ALA A 187 -9.56 -10.07 1.95
N TYR A 188 -8.91 -8.94 2.26
CA TYR A 188 -8.99 -7.74 1.47
C TYR A 188 -8.16 -7.92 0.20
N THR A 189 -8.73 -7.52 -0.93
CA THR A 189 -8.14 -7.61 -2.28
C THR A 189 -8.17 -6.28 -3.00
N GLY A 190 -8.47 -5.19 -2.28
CA GLY A 190 -8.53 -3.84 -2.82
C GLY A 190 -7.16 -3.18 -2.94
N PRO A 191 -7.13 -1.89 -3.32
CA PRO A 191 -5.89 -1.14 -3.45
C PRO A 191 -5.27 -0.80 -2.08
N HIS A 192 -3.94 -0.92 -1.97
CA HIS A 192 -3.13 -0.36 -0.87
C HIS A 192 -2.45 0.91 -1.38
N TYR A 193 -2.70 2.06 -0.76
CA TYR A 193 -2.21 3.35 -1.23
C TYR A 193 -1.02 3.85 -0.41
N LYS A 194 0.13 4.13 -1.03
CA LYS A 194 1.13 5.00 -0.41
C LYS A 194 0.63 6.43 -0.33
N ARG A 195 0.54 6.95 0.90
CA ARG A 195 0.15 8.34 1.18
C ARG A 195 1.25 9.07 1.95
N ALA A 196 1.25 10.40 1.87
CA ALA A 196 2.02 11.20 2.80
C ALA A 196 1.43 11.07 4.22
N ALA A 197 2.14 11.55 5.23
CA ALA A 197 1.51 11.79 6.53
C ALA A 197 0.28 12.71 6.35
N PRO A 198 -0.86 12.40 7.01
CA PRO A 198 -2.09 13.20 6.88
C PRO A 198 -1.86 14.70 7.07
N GLN A 199 -2.42 15.51 6.18
CA GLN A 199 -2.42 16.97 6.25
C GLN A 199 -3.82 17.47 6.60
N PRO A 200 -4.00 18.74 7.05
CA PRO A 200 -5.31 19.26 7.42
C PRO A 200 -6.39 19.11 6.34
N GLY A 201 -6.02 19.17 5.06
CA GLY A 201 -6.95 18.98 3.94
C GLY A 201 -7.37 17.53 3.67
N ASP A 202 -6.76 16.55 4.33
CA ASP A 202 -7.14 15.13 4.25
C ASP A 202 -8.26 14.78 5.25
N PHE A 203 -8.58 15.69 6.18
CA PHE A 203 -9.63 15.51 7.17
C PHE A 203 -10.95 16.13 6.69
N LEU A 204 -12.04 15.46 7.02
CA LEU A 204 -13.39 16.01 6.96
C LEU A 204 -13.87 16.35 8.37
N THR A 205 -14.68 17.38 8.50
CA THR A 205 -15.29 17.78 9.78
C THR A 205 -16.77 17.43 9.76
N LEU A 206 -17.26 16.79 10.82
CA LEU A 206 -18.69 16.58 11.07
C LEU A 206 -19.13 17.46 12.23
N ALA A 207 -20.11 18.33 12.01
CA ALA A 207 -20.79 19.09 13.05
C ALA A 207 -21.58 18.16 14.00
N PRO A 208 -21.98 18.62 15.21
CA PRO A 208 -22.83 17.85 16.11
C PRO A 208 -24.11 17.37 15.41
N GLY A 209 -24.36 16.05 15.42
CA GLY A 209 -25.50 15.43 14.76
C GLY A 209 -25.37 15.24 13.24
N GLU A 210 -24.31 15.76 12.61
CA GLU A 210 -24.08 15.58 11.18
C GLU A 210 -23.70 14.14 10.84
N SER A 211 -24.14 13.67 9.67
CA SER A 211 -23.88 12.31 9.19
C SER A 211 -23.26 12.29 7.79
N LEU A 212 -22.18 11.52 7.64
CA LEU A 212 -21.64 11.12 6.35
C LEU A 212 -22.21 9.75 5.96
N THR A 213 -23.09 9.71 4.96
CA THR A 213 -23.67 8.46 4.44
C THR A 213 -23.27 8.24 2.99
N ARG A 214 -22.77 7.04 2.68
CA ARG A 214 -22.32 6.66 1.33
C ARG A 214 -22.62 5.19 1.06
N THR A 215 -22.88 4.89 -0.20
CA THR A 215 -22.96 3.51 -0.70
C THR A 215 -21.59 3.10 -1.23
N VAL A 216 -21.09 1.95 -0.81
CA VAL A 216 -19.79 1.39 -1.19
C VAL A 216 -19.95 -0.02 -1.74
N ALA A 217 -19.22 -0.34 -2.81
CA ALA A 217 -19.18 -1.68 -3.38
C ALA A 217 -18.09 -2.52 -2.69
N LEU A 218 -18.40 -3.78 -2.42
CA LEU A 218 -17.43 -4.76 -1.89
C LEU A 218 -16.83 -5.65 -2.97
N SER A 219 -17.56 -5.80 -4.07
CA SER A 219 -17.13 -6.65 -5.19
C SER A 219 -15.84 -6.09 -5.79
N GLY A 220 -14.79 -6.92 -5.84
CA GLY A 220 -13.48 -6.53 -6.35
C GLY A 220 -12.50 -5.98 -5.31
N ILE A 221 -12.93 -5.74 -4.06
CA ILE A 221 -12.04 -5.32 -2.96
C ILE A 221 -12.02 -6.30 -1.77
N TYR A 222 -12.88 -7.31 -1.75
CA TYR A 222 -12.79 -8.47 -0.84
C TYR A 222 -13.05 -9.77 -1.62
N ASP A 223 -12.48 -10.88 -1.14
CA ASP A 223 -12.72 -12.21 -1.68
C ASP A 223 -14.14 -12.73 -1.31
N LEU A 224 -15.08 -12.51 -2.23
CA LEU A 224 -16.46 -12.96 -2.12
C LEU A 224 -16.74 -14.22 -2.97
N SER A 225 -15.71 -15.04 -3.20
CA SER A 225 -15.80 -16.18 -4.13
C SER A 225 -16.71 -17.32 -3.67
N ARG A 226 -17.03 -17.35 -2.38
CA ARG A 226 -17.71 -18.47 -1.72
C ARG A 226 -19.17 -18.12 -1.46
N GLY A 227 -20.08 -19.03 -1.79
CA GLY A 227 -21.50 -18.82 -1.52
C GLY A 227 -21.87 -19.06 -0.06
N GLY A 228 -22.61 -18.13 0.55
CA GLY A 228 -23.20 -18.31 1.88
C GLY A 228 -23.31 -17.02 2.70
N ASN A 229 -23.38 -17.19 4.02
CA ASN A 229 -23.54 -16.07 4.96
C ASN A 229 -22.20 -15.43 5.30
N TYR A 230 -22.05 -14.17 4.93
CA TYR A 230 -20.98 -13.29 5.36
C TYR A 230 -21.42 -12.47 6.56
N SER A 231 -20.52 -12.30 7.53
CA SER A 231 -20.69 -11.39 8.67
C SER A 231 -19.74 -10.23 8.51
N LEU A 232 -20.30 -9.03 8.41
CA LEU A 232 -19.58 -7.78 8.15
C LEU A 232 -19.71 -6.84 9.34
N ARG A 233 -18.65 -6.08 9.59
CA ARG A 233 -18.62 -4.98 10.54
C ARG A 233 -17.62 -3.96 10.05
N TYR A 234 -17.98 -2.68 10.12
CA TYR A 234 -16.98 -1.62 9.99
C TYR A 234 -16.16 -1.54 11.27
N THR A 235 -14.84 -1.56 11.14
CA THR A 235 -13.88 -1.47 12.24
C THR A 235 -12.98 -0.26 12.15
N GLY A 236 -13.03 0.50 11.05
CA GLY A 236 -12.07 1.54 10.76
C GLY A 236 -10.70 0.97 10.38
N PRO A 237 -9.64 1.80 10.39
CA PRO A 237 -8.29 1.35 10.08
C PRO A 237 -7.84 0.29 11.09
N LYS A 238 -7.03 -0.65 10.62
CA LYS A 238 -6.46 -1.70 11.48
C LYS A 238 -5.26 -1.22 12.31
N ASP A 239 -4.79 0.00 12.06
CA ASP A 239 -3.73 0.67 12.82
C ASP A 239 -4.18 1.06 14.25
N THR A 240 -3.38 0.64 15.21
CA THR A 240 -3.51 0.89 16.66
C THR A 240 -2.53 1.96 17.18
N THR A 241 -1.89 2.78 16.33
CA THR A 241 -0.97 3.84 16.82
C THR A 241 -1.64 5.14 17.26
N SER A 242 -2.93 5.34 16.99
CA SER A 242 -3.67 6.43 17.64
C SER A 242 -3.84 6.09 19.13
N PRO A 243 -3.61 7.01 20.09
CA PRO A 243 -3.79 6.78 21.53
C PRO A 243 -5.22 6.33 21.92
N GLU A 244 -6.12 6.24 20.96
CA GLU A 244 -7.55 5.98 21.08
C GLU A 244 -8.01 4.62 20.52
N GLY A 245 -7.20 3.93 19.71
CA GLY A 245 -7.42 2.54 19.27
C GLY A 245 -8.68 2.22 18.42
N PRO A 246 -8.75 1.01 17.80
CA PRO A 246 -9.83 0.55 16.90
C PRO A 246 -11.15 0.18 17.60
N ALA A 247 -11.30 0.48 18.89
CA ALA A 247 -12.53 0.26 19.63
C ALA A 247 -13.57 1.38 19.43
N ALA A 248 -13.18 2.47 18.76
CA ALA A 248 -13.90 3.73 18.68
C ALA A 248 -15.12 3.77 17.73
N PHE A 249 -15.10 2.97 16.67
CA PHE A 249 -15.96 3.18 15.50
C PHE A 249 -16.64 1.90 15.02
N GLN A 250 -16.94 0.95 15.90
CA GLN A 250 -17.53 -0.31 15.46
C GLN A 250 -18.99 -0.12 15.04
N SER A 251 -19.35 -0.63 13.86
CA SER A 251 -20.74 -0.69 13.45
C SER A 251 -21.50 -1.84 14.11
N ASN A 252 -22.82 -1.84 13.92
CA ASN A 252 -23.62 -3.05 14.03
C ASN A 252 -23.04 -4.19 13.16
N LYS A 253 -23.31 -5.43 13.56
CA LYS A 253 -23.02 -6.60 12.74
C LYS A 253 -24.09 -6.73 11.66
N LEU A 254 -23.67 -6.75 10.40
CA LEU A 254 -24.53 -7.04 9.27
C LEU A 254 -24.26 -8.46 8.79
N ILE A 255 -25.33 -9.22 8.50
CA ILE A 255 -25.23 -10.55 7.91
C ILE A 255 -25.88 -10.50 6.54
N LEU A 256 -25.12 -10.91 5.52
CA LEU A 256 -25.58 -10.93 4.13
C LEU A 256 -25.42 -12.33 3.58
N TRP A 257 -26.42 -12.78 2.83
CA TRP A 257 -26.26 -13.94 1.96
C TRP A 257 -25.70 -13.46 0.62
N ILE A 258 -24.57 -14.02 0.22
CA ILE A 258 -23.91 -13.72 -1.05
C ILE A 258 -23.75 -15.05 -1.79
N ASP A 259 -24.30 -15.14 -3.00
CA ASP A 259 -23.97 -16.25 -3.89
C ASP A 259 -22.51 -16.10 -4.34
N GLY A 260 -21.79 -17.22 -4.30
CA GLY A 260 -20.38 -17.27 -4.66
C GLY A 260 -20.19 -16.90 -6.11
N ARG A 261 -19.28 -15.96 -6.36
CA ARG A 261 -18.98 -15.43 -7.70
C ARG A 261 -17.52 -15.68 -8.01
N PRO A 262 -17.14 -16.01 -9.25
CA PRO A 262 -15.73 -15.98 -9.62
C PRO A 262 -15.19 -14.60 -9.26
N ASP A 263 -14.02 -14.55 -8.64
CA ASP A 263 -13.35 -13.26 -8.51
C ASP A 263 -13.18 -12.73 -9.95
N PRO A 264 -13.63 -11.51 -10.30
CA PRO A 264 -13.37 -10.91 -11.62
C PRO A 264 -11.89 -11.01 -12.05
N GLN A 265 -11.00 -11.25 -11.09
CA GLN A 265 -9.56 -11.42 -11.20
C GLN A 265 -9.11 -12.79 -11.77
N ASP A 266 -9.84 -13.87 -11.53
CA ASP A 266 -9.49 -15.21 -12.07
C ASP A 266 -9.58 -15.24 -13.60
N ALA A 267 -10.50 -14.45 -14.17
CA ALA A 267 -10.64 -14.31 -15.62
C ALA A 267 -9.56 -13.41 -16.26
N ALA A 268 -8.91 -12.53 -15.48
CA ALA A 268 -7.92 -11.58 -15.99
C ALA A 268 -6.47 -12.12 -15.95
N LEU A 269 -6.20 -13.14 -15.13
CA LEU A 269 -4.89 -13.77 -15.00
C LEU A 269 -4.51 -14.68 -16.19
N GLU A 270 -5.45 -15.07 -17.04
CA GLU A 270 -5.19 -16.00 -18.16
C GLU A 270 -4.55 -15.35 -19.40
N GLN A 271 -4.40 -14.03 -19.47
CA GLN A 271 -3.96 -13.37 -20.72
C GLN A 271 -2.93 -12.27 -20.51
N ALA A 272 -1.68 -12.65 -20.21
CA ALA A 272 -0.54 -11.81 -20.56
C ALA A 272 0.74 -12.63 -20.70
N ILE A 273 1.27 -12.73 -21.93
CA ILE A 273 2.69 -13.02 -22.15
C ILE A 273 3.43 -11.72 -21.82
N THR A 274 3.67 -11.47 -20.54
CA THR A 274 4.35 -10.23 -20.12
C THR A 274 5.85 -10.40 -20.36
N PRO A 275 6.52 -9.48 -21.08
CA PRO A 275 7.96 -9.53 -21.22
C PRO A 275 8.63 -9.47 -19.85
N LEU A 276 9.70 -10.26 -19.67
CA LEU A 276 10.54 -10.16 -18.48
C LEU A 276 11.12 -8.75 -18.40
N GLY A 277 10.93 -8.07 -17.26
CA GLY A 277 11.47 -6.74 -17.01
C GLY A 277 10.41 -5.65 -16.86
N LEU A 278 10.86 -4.39 -16.97
CA LEU A 278 10.04 -3.21 -16.74
C LEU A 278 9.21 -2.85 -17.99
N SER A 279 7.91 -2.65 -17.80
CA SER A 279 6.99 -2.18 -18.83
C SER A 279 6.08 -1.08 -18.28
N TYR A 280 5.36 -0.39 -19.18
CA TYR A 280 4.60 0.82 -18.84
C TYR A 280 3.19 0.77 -19.43
N ARG A 281 2.22 1.33 -18.71
CA ARG A 281 0.83 1.48 -19.17
C ARG A 281 0.37 2.92 -18.98
N GLN A 282 -0.19 3.53 -20.03
CA GLN A 282 -0.67 4.92 -20.02
C GLN A 282 0.39 5.97 -19.63
N CYS A 283 1.68 5.68 -19.84
CA CYS A 283 2.78 6.58 -19.52
C CYS A 283 3.35 7.26 -20.77
N SER A 284 3.51 8.58 -20.73
CA SER A 284 4.29 9.34 -21.72
C SER A 284 5.77 8.96 -21.71
N SER A 285 6.51 9.25 -22.79
CA SER A 285 7.94 8.93 -22.90
C SER A 285 8.81 9.56 -21.80
N SER A 286 8.48 10.77 -21.35
CA SER A 286 9.17 11.43 -20.23
C SER A 286 8.88 10.74 -18.90
N GLN A 287 7.63 10.34 -18.65
CA GLN A 287 7.27 9.53 -17.48
C GLN A 287 8.00 8.19 -17.49
N GLN A 288 8.05 7.49 -18.62
CA GLN A 288 8.78 6.22 -18.76
C GLN A 288 10.27 6.39 -18.41
N SER A 289 10.91 7.47 -18.87
CA SER A 289 12.31 7.78 -18.56
C SER A 289 12.53 8.05 -17.06
N ASN A 290 11.62 8.79 -16.42
CA ASN A 290 11.66 9.05 -14.98
C ASN A 290 11.44 7.77 -14.16
N ILE A 291 10.50 6.92 -14.58
CA ILE A 291 10.22 5.64 -13.94
C ILE A 291 11.42 4.71 -14.07
N ALA A 292 12.06 4.61 -15.23
CA ALA A 292 13.25 3.78 -15.43
C ALA A 292 14.37 4.16 -14.45
N GLN A 293 14.59 5.47 -14.25
CA GLN A 293 15.54 5.96 -13.24
C GLN A 293 15.12 5.59 -11.82
N ALA A 294 13.83 5.75 -11.49
CA ALA A 294 13.30 5.40 -10.16
C ALA A 294 13.44 3.91 -9.85
N VAL A 295 13.15 3.03 -10.81
CA VAL A 295 13.32 1.58 -10.69
C VAL A 295 14.79 1.21 -10.50
N ASN A 296 15.72 1.84 -11.23
CA ASN A 296 17.16 1.61 -11.05
C ASN A 296 17.65 2.06 -9.66
N SER A 297 17.15 3.18 -9.18
CA SER A 297 17.41 3.65 -7.81
C SER A 297 16.81 2.70 -6.77
N ALA A 298 15.58 2.22 -6.96
CA ALA A 298 14.93 1.25 -6.08
C ALA A 298 15.72 -0.06 -5.99
N LYS A 299 16.18 -0.60 -7.14
CA LYS A 299 17.10 -1.76 -7.19
C LYS A 299 18.35 -1.55 -6.35
N THR A 300 18.94 -0.34 -6.44
CA THR A 300 20.14 0.02 -5.69
C THR A 300 19.87 0.09 -4.19
N LEU A 301 18.79 0.75 -3.77
CA LEU A 301 18.41 0.87 -2.36
C LEU A 301 18.06 -0.50 -1.75
N ALA A 302 17.27 -1.32 -2.45
CA ALA A 302 16.98 -2.69 -2.04
C ALA A 302 18.26 -3.54 -1.94
N GLY A 303 19.19 -3.39 -2.89
CA GLY A 303 20.52 -4.00 -2.83
C GLY A 303 21.29 -3.62 -1.58
N LYS A 304 21.36 -2.32 -1.25
CA LYS A 304 22.00 -1.81 -0.03
C LYS A 304 21.35 -2.34 1.25
N ALA A 305 20.02 -2.47 1.28
CA ALA A 305 19.29 -3.05 2.39
C ALA A 305 19.63 -4.55 2.58
N VAL A 306 19.70 -5.33 1.49
CA VAL A 306 20.13 -6.73 1.53
C VAL A 306 21.56 -6.87 2.03
N THR A 307 22.49 -6.06 1.52
CA THR A 307 23.89 -6.03 1.98
C THR A 307 23.96 -5.73 3.47
N TYR A 308 23.22 -4.72 3.94
CA TYR A 308 23.16 -4.37 5.35
C TYR A 308 22.73 -5.55 6.23
N LEU A 309 21.62 -6.21 5.88
CA LEU A 309 21.06 -7.33 6.66
C LEU A 309 21.89 -8.62 6.54
N SER A 310 22.83 -8.68 5.58
CA SER A 310 23.71 -9.84 5.36
C SER A 310 25.06 -9.68 6.05
N ASP A 311 25.63 -8.48 6.00
CA ASP A 311 27.02 -8.24 6.39
C ASP A 311 27.13 -7.63 7.79
N THR A 312 26.04 -7.04 8.31
CA THR A 312 26.00 -6.48 9.67
C THR A 312 25.69 -7.57 10.69
N GLN A 313 26.44 -7.61 11.78
CA GLN A 313 26.13 -8.48 12.91
C GLN A 313 24.72 -8.16 13.45
N PRO A 314 23.77 -9.13 13.44
CA PRO A 314 22.40 -8.89 13.87
C PRO A 314 22.34 -8.34 15.30
N SER A 315 21.80 -7.14 15.45
CA SER A 315 21.76 -6.41 16.73
C SER A 315 20.78 -5.23 16.67
N ASN A 316 20.63 -4.52 17.79
CA ASN A 316 19.87 -3.26 17.88
C ASN A 316 20.64 -2.08 17.27
N THR A 317 21.08 -2.23 16.03
CA THR A 317 21.70 -1.12 15.30
C THR A 317 20.71 0.05 15.20
N PRO A 318 21.17 1.31 15.17
CA PRO A 318 20.31 2.46 14.97
C PRO A 318 19.37 2.28 13.77
N ARG A 319 19.89 1.88 12.61
CA ARG A 319 19.05 1.70 11.40
C ARG A 319 17.96 0.64 11.58
N TYR A 320 18.29 -0.54 12.11
CA TYR A 320 17.30 -1.60 12.31
C TYR A 320 16.27 -1.20 13.37
N LYS A 321 16.74 -0.71 14.52
CA LYS A 321 15.87 -0.38 15.66
C LYS A 321 14.90 0.75 15.33
N THR A 322 15.34 1.76 14.58
CA THR A 322 14.48 2.89 14.18
C THR A 322 13.27 2.44 13.36
N TRP A 323 13.43 1.44 12.47
CA TRP A 323 12.39 1.07 11.52
C TRP A 323 11.69 -0.25 11.86
N PHE A 324 12.29 -1.14 12.66
CA PHE A 324 11.70 -2.47 12.93
C PHE A 324 11.61 -2.81 14.42
N GLY A 325 11.99 -1.86 15.28
CA GLY A 325 11.96 -2.01 16.72
C GLY A 325 13.08 -2.89 17.26
N SER A 326 12.91 -3.37 18.49
CA SER A 326 13.91 -4.20 19.16
C SER A 326 14.25 -5.45 18.35
N TYR A 327 15.55 -5.72 18.24
CA TYR A 327 16.09 -6.89 17.59
C TYR A 327 15.52 -8.18 18.18
N THR A 328 15.11 -9.07 17.27
CA THR A 328 14.90 -10.48 17.53
C THR A 328 15.49 -11.25 16.36
N SER A 329 15.93 -12.49 16.60
CA SER A 329 16.45 -13.36 15.54
C SER A 329 15.41 -13.57 14.43
N THR A 330 14.15 -13.83 14.80
CA THR A 330 13.03 -13.98 13.87
C THR A 330 12.80 -12.69 13.07
N GLY A 331 12.67 -11.53 13.73
CA GLY A 331 12.44 -10.25 13.05
C GLY A 331 13.54 -9.91 12.04
N TRP A 332 14.81 -10.11 12.40
CA TRP A 332 15.93 -9.88 11.48
C TRP A 332 15.88 -10.84 10.28
N SER A 333 15.56 -12.12 10.52
CA SER A 333 15.43 -13.11 9.45
C SER A 333 14.26 -12.79 8.50
N THR A 334 13.14 -12.31 9.03
CA THR A 334 11.99 -11.85 8.24
C THR A 334 12.38 -10.68 7.35
N MET A 335 13.04 -9.64 7.89
CA MET A 335 13.49 -8.50 7.09
C MET A 335 14.51 -8.90 6.03
N LYS A 336 15.43 -9.81 6.35
CA LYS A 336 16.37 -10.34 5.36
C LYS A 336 15.65 -11.05 4.22
N ALA A 337 14.61 -11.83 4.52
CA ALA A 337 13.79 -12.50 3.51
C ALA A 337 13.02 -11.47 2.65
N HIS A 338 12.31 -10.53 3.27
CA HIS A 338 11.53 -9.50 2.58
C HIS A 338 12.40 -8.71 1.59
N PHE A 339 13.52 -8.14 2.03
CA PHE A 339 14.40 -7.37 1.15
C PHE A 339 15.07 -8.22 0.06
N SER A 340 15.35 -9.49 0.33
CA SER A 340 15.89 -10.40 -0.69
C SER A 340 14.87 -10.66 -1.79
N THR A 341 13.62 -10.95 -1.43
CA THR A 341 12.52 -11.18 -2.39
C THR A 341 12.18 -9.90 -3.14
N LEU A 342 12.13 -8.74 -2.46
CA LEU A 342 11.88 -7.44 -3.06
C LEU A 342 12.97 -7.07 -4.09
N LYS A 343 14.25 -7.25 -3.73
CA LYS A 343 15.37 -7.09 -4.67
C LYS A 343 15.24 -8.05 -5.86
N ALA A 344 14.89 -9.31 -5.62
CA ALA A 344 14.69 -10.28 -6.70
C ALA A 344 13.51 -9.90 -7.62
N ALA A 345 12.44 -9.34 -7.06
CA ALA A 345 11.26 -8.91 -7.80
C ALA A 345 11.61 -7.85 -8.84
N PHE A 346 12.27 -6.76 -8.44
CA PHE A 346 12.72 -5.72 -9.38
C PHE A 346 13.65 -6.24 -10.49
N ASN A 347 14.42 -7.29 -10.22
CA ASN A 347 15.42 -7.80 -11.16
C ASN A 347 14.87 -8.85 -12.13
N THR A 348 13.85 -9.61 -11.74
CA THR A 348 13.47 -10.83 -12.45
C THR A 348 12.01 -10.91 -12.84
N LYS A 349 11.15 -10.01 -12.34
CA LYS A 349 9.71 -10.07 -12.53
C LYS A 349 9.22 -9.07 -13.59
N PRO A 350 8.07 -9.33 -14.22
CA PRO A 350 7.48 -8.42 -15.20
C PRO A 350 6.79 -7.24 -14.49
N VAL A 351 7.58 -6.25 -14.06
CA VAL A 351 7.06 -5.07 -13.37
C VAL A 351 6.35 -4.17 -14.38
N VAL A 352 5.09 -3.82 -14.11
CA VAL A 352 4.31 -2.87 -14.91
C VAL A 352 4.12 -1.61 -14.08
N ILE A 353 4.49 -0.45 -14.62
CA ILE A 353 4.17 0.84 -13.99
C ILE A 353 3.06 1.52 -14.80
N ASP A 354 1.93 1.77 -14.15
CA ASP A 354 0.75 2.40 -14.72
C ASP A 354 0.65 3.86 -14.29
N CYS A 355 0.50 4.78 -15.26
CA CYS A 355 0.45 6.22 -15.04
C CYS A 355 -0.96 6.83 -15.10
N SER A 356 -2.02 6.01 -15.06
CA SER A 356 -3.42 6.46 -15.16
C SER A 356 -4.00 7.03 -13.88
N CYS A 357 -3.34 6.81 -12.73
CA CYS A 357 -3.84 7.31 -11.45
C CYS A 357 -3.72 8.84 -11.34
N THR A 358 -4.82 9.49 -10.95
CA THR A 358 -4.92 10.93 -10.74
C THR A 358 -5.21 11.32 -9.28
N SER A 359 -5.17 10.35 -8.37
CA SER A 359 -5.26 10.61 -6.92
C SER A 359 -4.10 11.48 -6.43
N ASN A 360 -4.28 12.17 -5.30
CA ASN A 360 -3.22 12.91 -4.61
C ASN A 360 -2.24 12.00 -3.85
N ALA A 361 -2.49 10.69 -3.79
CA ALA A 361 -1.55 9.69 -3.26
C ALA A 361 -0.24 9.64 -4.06
N TYR A 362 0.74 8.90 -3.55
CA TYR A 362 1.98 8.59 -4.28
C TYR A 362 1.74 7.48 -5.29
N ALA A 363 1.22 6.35 -4.84
CA ALA A 363 0.94 5.20 -5.69
C ALA A 363 -0.08 4.27 -5.00
N TYR A 364 -0.46 3.21 -5.69
CA TYR A 364 -1.12 2.06 -5.08
C TYR A 364 -0.84 0.77 -5.84
N VAL A 365 -1.10 -0.36 -5.17
CA VAL A 365 -1.13 -1.71 -5.78
C VAL A 365 -2.34 -2.50 -5.32
N TYR A 366 -2.67 -3.55 -6.07
CA TYR A 366 -3.49 -4.64 -5.55
C TYR A 366 -2.55 -5.78 -5.12
N ALA A 367 -2.48 -6.09 -3.83
CA ALA A 367 -1.48 -6.98 -3.25
C ALA A 367 -1.49 -8.42 -3.83
N ASN A 368 -2.65 -8.88 -4.32
CA ASN A 368 -2.84 -10.17 -4.96
C ASN A 368 -2.70 -10.13 -6.50
N ARG A 369 -2.38 -8.97 -7.10
CA ARG A 369 -2.18 -8.79 -8.55
C ARG A 369 -0.75 -8.33 -8.90
N PRO A 370 0.28 -9.13 -8.57
CA PRO A 370 1.66 -8.79 -8.88
C PRO A 370 1.90 -8.75 -10.40
N TYR A 371 2.73 -7.88 -10.97
CA TYR A 371 3.58 -6.85 -10.34
C TYR A 371 3.24 -5.46 -10.92
N THR A 372 1.96 -5.08 -10.92
CA THR A 372 1.50 -3.79 -11.45
C THR A 372 1.42 -2.73 -10.35
N ILE A 373 2.17 -1.64 -10.49
CA ILE A 373 2.18 -0.48 -9.59
C ILE A 373 1.55 0.72 -10.30
N TYR A 374 0.55 1.34 -9.68
CA TYR A 374 -0.15 2.50 -10.22
C TYR A 374 0.39 3.77 -9.57
N VAL A 375 1.15 4.57 -10.31
CA VAL A 375 1.74 5.82 -9.78
C VAL A 375 0.77 6.99 -9.97
N CYS A 376 0.60 7.77 -8.91
CA CYS A 376 -0.38 8.86 -8.78
C CYS A 376 0.30 10.24 -8.76
N ASN A 377 -0.43 11.31 -8.45
CA ASN A 377 0.07 12.67 -8.64
C ASN A 377 1.28 13.02 -7.74
N ALA A 378 1.32 12.56 -6.47
CA ALA A 378 2.42 12.91 -5.57
C ALA A 378 3.74 12.25 -5.99
N PHE A 379 3.71 11.09 -6.65
CA PHE A 379 4.91 10.42 -7.15
C PHE A 379 5.69 11.31 -8.11
N TRP A 380 5.03 12.09 -8.96
CA TRP A 380 5.71 12.89 -9.97
C TRP A 380 6.54 14.04 -9.38
N GLY A 381 6.03 14.66 -8.32
CA GLY A 381 6.70 15.72 -7.57
C GLY A 381 7.80 15.23 -6.63
N ALA A 382 7.81 13.94 -6.29
CA ALA A 382 8.78 13.34 -5.38
C ALA A 382 10.23 13.37 -5.93
N PRO A 383 11.25 13.49 -5.05
CA PRO A 383 12.64 13.37 -5.45
C PRO A 383 12.93 11.95 -5.96
N LEU A 384 13.97 11.78 -6.77
CA LEU A 384 14.34 10.45 -7.28
C LEU A 384 14.72 9.47 -6.16
N THR A 385 15.50 9.96 -5.19
CA THR A 385 15.95 9.28 -3.96
C THR A 385 15.92 10.27 -2.81
N GLY A 386 15.90 9.79 -1.57
CA GLY A 386 15.83 10.63 -0.37
C GLY A 386 14.73 10.09 0.53
N THR A 387 14.04 10.97 1.25
CA THR A 387 12.83 10.63 2.01
C THR A 387 11.59 10.74 1.12
N ASP A 388 10.67 9.79 1.22
CA ASP A 388 9.40 9.74 0.45
C ASP A 388 9.65 9.95 -1.06
N SER A 389 10.64 9.23 -1.56
CA SER A 389 11.18 9.38 -2.90
C SER A 389 10.45 8.48 -3.90
N LYS A 390 10.64 8.73 -5.20
CA LYS A 390 10.17 7.83 -6.27
C LYS A 390 10.71 6.42 -6.07
N ALA A 391 12.00 6.29 -5.73
CA ALA A 391 12.61 4.99 -5.47
C ALA A 391 12.04 4.32 -4.19
N GLY A 392 11.84 5.10 -3.13
CA GLY A 392 11.22 4.63 -1.89
C GLY A 392 9.78 4.17 -2.10
N THR A 393 8.98 4.98 -2.80
CA THR A 393 7.61 4.64 -3.20
C THR A 393 7.55 3.31 -3.93
N LEU A 394 8.43 3.07 -4.91
CA LEU A 394 8.41 1.78 -5.60
C LEU A 394 8.77 0.60 -4.67
N ILE A 395 9.63 0.81 -3.67
CA ILE A 395 9.96 -0.21 -2.66
C ILE A 395 8.76 -0.48 -1.76
N HIS A 396 8.07 0.56 -1.30
CA HIS A 396 6.81 0.48 -0.55
C HIS A 396 5.80 -0.38 -1.32
N GLU A 397 5.46 0.03 -2.54
CA GLU A 397 4.46 -0.64 -3.37
C GLU A 397 4.83 -2.09 -3.71
N MET A 398 6.12 -2.35 -3.98
CA MET A 398 6.61 -3.71 -4.24
C MET A 398 6.47 -4.62 -3.01
N SER A 399 6.55 -4.07 -1.79
CA SER A 399 6.47 -4.86 -0.56
C SER A 399 5.06 -5.39 -0.27
N HIS A 400 4.00 -4.68 -0.70
CA HIS A 400 2.62 -5.12 -0.53
C HIS A 400 2.29 -6.43 -1.27
N PHE A 401 2.95 -6.72 -2.40
CA PHE A 401 2.62 -7.94 -3.13
C PHE A 401 2.81 -9.17 -2.25
N THR A 402 1.78 -10.00 -2.16
CA THR A 402 1.73 -11.23 -1.32
C THR A 402 2.86 -12.21 -1.66
N VAL A 403 3.31 -12.22 -2.91
CA VAL A 403 4.44 -13.03 -3.40
C VAL A 403 5.81 -12.40 -3.12
N VAL A 404 5.87 -11.23 -2.48
CA VAL A 404 7.09 -10.50 -2.11
C VAL A 404 7.29 -10.46 -0.61
N ALA A 405 6.47 -9.68 0.09
CA ALA A 405 6.50 -9.51 1.54
C ALA A 405 5.09 -9.48 2.14
N GLY A 406 4.06 -9.10 1.37
CA GLY A 406 2.68 -9.08 1.82
C GLY A 406 2.44 -8.06 2.93
N THR A 407 3.18 -6.95 2.91
CA THR A 407 3.01 -5.88 3.90
C THR A 407 1.66 -5.20 3.77
N ASP A 408 1.21 -4.59 4.85
CA ASP A 408 0.04 -3.72 4.92
C ASP A 408 0.47 -2.25 5.11
N ASP A 409 -0.51 -1.35 5.16
CA ASP A 409 -0.33 0.08 5.44
C ASP A 409 -0.78 0.42 6.86
N HIS A 410 0.03 0.00 7.83
CA HIS A 410 -0.23 0.28 9.25
C HIS A 410 0.05 1.73 9.62
N ALA A 411 0.99 2.43 8.97
CA ALA A 411 1.31 3.81 9.35
C ALA A 411 1.98 4.58 8.21
N TYR A 412 1.57 5.83 8.02
CA TYR A 412 2.10 6.72 6.99
C TYR A 412 3.03 7.80 7.56
N GLY A 413 4.19 7.96 6.94
CA GLY A 413 5.17 8.97 7.31
C GLY A 413 6.21 8.49 8.33
N GLN A 414 7.41 9.05 8.27
CA GLN A 414 8.54 8.64 9.12
C GLN A 414 8.22 8.68 10.62
N SER A 415 7.47 9.68 11.09
CA SER A 415 7.15 9.84 12.52
C SER A 415 6.26 8.69 13.01
N ALA A 416 5.20 8.37 12.25
CA ALA A 416 4.29 7.28 12.58
C ALA A 416 4.97 5.92 12.44
N ALA A 417 5.75 5.69 11.37
CA ALA A 417 6.54 4.47 11.17
C ALA A 417 7.55 4.22 12.31
N LYS A 418 8.22 5.26 12.82
CA LYS A 418 9.11 5.17 14.00
C LYS A 418 8.31 4.85 15.27
N SER A 419 7.16 5.51 15.46
CA SER A 419 6.27 5.24 16.60
C SER A 419 5.82 3.78 16.60
N LEU A 420 5.36 3.28 15.45
CA LEU A 420 4.96 1.89 15.22
C LEU A 420 6.10 0.91 15.54
N ALA A 421 7.33 1.22 15.14
CA ALA A 421 8.50 0.41 15.46
C ALA A 421 8.79 0.34 16.97
N MET A 422 8.50 1.40 17.73
CA MET A 422 8.69 1.41 19.17
C MET A 422 7.58 0.68 19.92
N SER A 423 6.32 0.89 19.53
CA SER A 423 5.15 0.39 20.25
C SER A 423 4.72 -1.00 19.79
N GLN A 424 4.79 -1.29 18.49
CA GLN A 424 4.27 -2.49 17.86
C GLN A 424 5.25 -3.05 16.81
N PRO A 425 6.44 -3.57 17.22
CA PRO A 425 7.49 -4.00 16.29
C PRO A 425 7.04 -5.05 15.25
N THR A 426 6.03 -5.87 15.56
CA THR A 426 5.47 -6.84 14.61
C THR A 426 4.73 -6.14 13.47
N GLN A 427 3.88 -5.17 13.77
CA GLN A 427 3.21 -4.35 12.75
C GLN A 427 4.22 -3.50 11.98
N ALA A 428 5.26 -2.97 12.63
CA ALA A 428 6.31 -2.22 11.93
C ALA A 428 7.07 -3.07 10.90
N ARG A 429 7.25 -4.37 11.16
CA ARG A 429 7.83 -5.32 10.19
C ARG A 429 6.83 -5.78 9.14
N ASP A 430 5.57 -5.42 9.29
CA ASP A 430 4.49 -5.67 8.34
C ASP A 430 4.03 -4.38 7.65
N ASN A 431 4.67 -3.23 7.92
CA ASN A 431 4.29 -1.94 7.35
C ASN A 431 5.17 -1.59 6.14
N ALA A 432 4.56 -1.22 5.02
CA ALA A 432 5.27 -0.89 3.79
C ALA A 432 6.18 0.35 3.95
N ASP A 433 5.72 1.40 4.63
CA ASP A 433 6.51 2.61 4.89
C ASP A 433 7.76 2.32 5.74
N ASN A 434 7.70 1.38 6.68
CA ASN A 434 8.88 0.96 7.44
C ASN A 434 9.93 0.27 6.54
N HIS A 435 9.51 -0.46 5.50
CA HIS A 435 10.43 -1.03 4.51
C HIS A 435 11.04 0.05 3.62
N GLU A 436 10.23 1.00 3.15
CA GLU A 436 10.70 2.16 2.40
C GLU A 436 11.76 2.93 3.17
N TYR A 437 11.46 3.39 4.37
CA TYR A 437 12.37 4.25 5.12
C TYR A 437 13.64 3.52 5.56
N PHE A 438 13.54 2.21 5.83
CA PHE A 438 14.74 1.40 6.04
C PHE A 438 15.62 1.37 4.80
N ALA A 439 15.06 1.22 3.60
CA ALA A 439 15.79 1.18 2.34
C ALA A 439 16.36 2.56 1.95
N GLU A 440 15.56 3.62 2.06
CA GLU A 440 15.93 5.01 1.80
C GLU A 440 17.07 5.48 2.71
N ASN A 441 17.02 5.10 3.98
CA ASN A 441 18.01 5.44 5.01
C ASN A 441 18.39 6.93 4.96
N THR A 442 17.38 7.81 4.98
CA THR A 442 17.55 9.27 4.89
C THR A 442 16.86 9.95 6.09
N PRO A 443 17.62 10.56 7.02
CA PRO A 443 19.09 10.64 7.06
C PRO A 443 19.74 9.28 7.33
N ALA A 444 21.02 9.14 6.96
CA ALA A 444 21.74 7.89 7.07
C ALA A 444 21.95 7.44 8.53
N LEU A 445 21.39 6.28 8.85
CA LEU A 445 21.62 5.55 10.11
C LEU A 445 22.59 4.40 9.86
N ARG A 446 23.44 4.13 10.85
CA ARG A 446 24.36 2.98 10.87
C ARG A 446 23.68 1.75 11.43
#